data_AF-A0A8J4XBF6-F1
#
_entry.id   AF-A0A8J4XBF6-F1
#
_cell.length_a   1.000
_cell.length_b   1.000
_cell.length_c   1.000
_cell.angle_alpha   90.00
_cell.angle_beta   90.00
_cell.angle_gamma   90.00
#
_symmetry.space_group_name_H-M   'P 1'
#
loop_
_entity.id
_entity.type
_entity.pdbx_description
1 polymer ?
#
loop_
_entity_poly.entity_id
_entity_poly.type
_entity_poly.pdbx_seq_one_letter_code
_entity_poly.pdbx_strand_id
1 'polypeptide(L)'
;MRTTSSLDNTGSTSDIHKNGHRDILTTDLTSRFHGVSTQKSAFTSPRGTGVREKGLRAELLKKDLIKSISEQVHAQLTPQPPAPELSSVTKTDYKVKGFRGVRPSPSTDRDYRTDEAITFWKENFEKIQ
;
A
#
# COMPACT_ATOMS: atom_id res chain seq x y z
N MET A 1 36.91 -35.58 15.34
CA MET A 1 38.00 -36.30 14.63
C MET A 1 37.45 -36.94 13.37
N ARG A 2 37.93 -36.52 12.18
CA ARG A 2 37.77 -37.27 10.92
C ARG A 2 39.09 -37.16 10.15
N THR A 3 39.60 -38.31 9.77
CA THR A 3 40.89 -38.57 9.13
C THR A 3 40.83 -38.20 7.66
N THR A 4 41.68 -37.27 7.23
CA THR A 4 41.99 -37.02 5.83
C THR A 4 43.04 -38.05 5.37
N SER A 5 42.64 -39.05 4.58
CA SER A 5 43.61 -39.90 3.90
C SER A 5 43.92 -39.31 2.53
N SER A 6 45.04 -38.58 2.48
CA SER A 6 45.81 -38.36 1.26
C SER A 6 46.30 -39.73 0.79
N LEU A 7 45.83 -40.22 -0.35
CA LEU A 7 46.37 -41.42 -0.99
C LEU A 7 46.47 -41.20 -2.50
N ASP A 8 47.67 -40.78 -2.90
CA ASP A 8 48.48 -41.32 -3.99
C ASP A 8 47.77 -41.75 -5.28
N ASN A 9 47.86 -40.88 -6.30
CA ASN A 9 47.58 -41.19 -7.70
C ASN A 9 48.79 -41.84 -8.42
N THR A 10 49.60 -42.67 -7.74
CA THR A 10 50.84 -43.25 -8.30
C THR A 10 50.91 -44.79 -8.23
N GLY A 11 49.77 -45.46 -8.04
CA GLY A 11 49.68 -46.93 -7.98
C GLY A 11 49.38 -47.63 -9.32
N SER A 12 49.71 -48.92 -9.40
CA SER A 12 49.54 -49.77 -10.60
C SER A 12 48.06 -49.94 -11.01
N THR A 13 47.80 -50.14 -12.30
CA THR A 13 46.44 -50.28 -12.86
C THR A 13 45.59 -51.34 -12.16
N SER A 14 46.21 -52.34 -11.51
CA SER A 14 45.52 -53.38 -10.73
C SER A 14 44.77 -52.88 -9.49
N ASP A 15 45.14 -51.72 -8.93
CA ASP A 15 44.46 -51.12 -7.77
C ASP A 15 43.19 -50.35 -8.17
N ILE A 16 43.09 -49.95 -9.44
CA ILE A 16 41.92 -49.23 -9.99
C ILE A 16 40.67 -50.13 -9.97
N HIS A 17 40.84 -51.44 -10.13
CA HIS A 17 39.74 -52.40 -10.18
C HIS A 17 39.21 -52.79 -8.78
N LYS A 18 39.98 -52.55 -7.71
CA LYS A 18 39.54 -52.86 -6.34
C LYS A 18 38.32 -52.04 -5.92
N ASN A 19 38.18 -50.84 -6.50
CA ASN A 19 37.13 -49.89 -6.15
C ASN A 19 36.07 -49.70 -7.26
N GLY A 20 36.11 -50.52 -8.31
CA GLY A 20 35.08 -50.57 -9.36
C GLY A 20 35.50 -50.00 -10.72
N HIS A 21 34.75 -50.39 -11.76
CA HIS A 21 35.00 -50.00 -13.16
C HIS A 21 34.61 -48.53 -13.42
N ARG A 22 35.60 -47.75 -13.84
CA ARG A 22 35.49 -46.30 -14.08
C ARG A 22 34.50 -45.93 -15.20
N ASP A 23 34.31 -46.82 -16.19
CA ASP A 23 33.48 -46.57 -17.36
C ASP A 23 31.99 -46.95 -17.15
N ILE A 24 31.68 -47.65 -16.06
CA ILE A 24 30.31 -48.08 -15.71
C ILE A 24 29.64 -47.04 -14.79
N LEU A 25 30.45 -46.37 -13.97
CA LEU A 25 30.00 -45.29 -13.10
C LEU A 25 30.04 -43.97 -13.87
N THR A 26 28.89 -43.54 -14.40
CA THR A 26 28.70 -42.19 -14.96
C THR A 26 28.67 -41.13 -13.85
N THR A 27 29.63 -41.16 -12.93
CA THR A 27 29.79 -40.11 -11.93
C THR A 27 30.87 -39.17 -12.42
N ASP A 28 30.44 -38.14 -13.14
CA ASP A 28 31.31 -36.99 -13.39
C ASP A 28 31.60 -36.33 -12.04
N LEU A 29 32.76 -36.65 -11.48
CA LEU A 29 33.25 -36.13 -10.19
C LEU A 29 33.53 -34.62 -10.25
N THR A 30 33.61 -34.04 -11.44
CA THR A 30 33.82 -32.60 -11.66
C THR A 30 32.53 -31.84 -11.93
N SER A 31 31.48 -32.54 -12.36
CA SER A 31 30.13 -31.99 -12.42
C SER A 31 29.60 -31.83 -11.01
N ARG A 32 29.10 -30.62 -10.68
CA ARG A 32 28.27 -30.45 -9.48
C ARG A 32 27.18 -31.50 -9.55
N PHE A 33 27.26 -32.53 -8.70
CA PHE A 33 26.26 -33.57 -8.57
C PHE A 33 24.91 -32.86 -8.47
N HIS A 34 24.11 -32.90 -9.55
CA HIS A 34 22.78 -32.31 -9.52
C HIS A 34 22.10 -33.03 -8.35
N GLY A 35 21.79 -32.30 -7.26
CA GLY A 35 21.28 -32.81 -5.98
C GLY A 35 19.87 -33.39 -6.06
N VAL A 36 19.58 -34.06 -7.17
CA VAL A 36 18.36 -34.74 -7.54
C VAL A 36 18.59 -36.19 -7.14
N SER A 37 18.06 -36.57 -5.98
CA SER A 37 18.00 -37.97 -5.58
C SER A 37 17.13 -38.76 -6.58
N THR A 38 17.30 -40.09 -6.60
CA THR A 38 16.46 -41.00 -7.40
C THR A 38 14.96 -40.78 -7.15
N GLN A 39 14.61 -40.38 -5.91
CA GLN A 39 13.24 -40.01 -5.57
C GLN A 39 12.79 -38.73 -6.29
N LYS A 40 13.64 -37.69 -6.34
CA LYS A 40 13.33 -36.43 -7.03
C LYS A 40 13.29 -36.58 -8.55
N SER A 41 14.05 -37.51 -9.13
CA SER A 41 14.01 -37.79 -10.58
C SER A 41 12.82 -38.66 -10.98
N ALA A 42 12.41 -39.61 -10.13
CA ALA A 42 11.26 -40.47 -10.39
C ALA A 42 9.91 -39.80 -10.09
N PHE A 43 9.87 -38.84 -9.15
CA PHE A 43 8.63 -38.18 -8.77
C PHE A 43 8.36 -36.94 -9.63
N THR A 44 7.40 -37.07 -10.55
CA THR A 44 6.79 -35.91 -11.21
C THR A 44 5.51 -35.54 -10.47
N SER A 45 5.34 -34.26 -10.12
CA SER A 45 4.09 -33.82 -9.47
C SER A 45 2.90 -34.13 -10.38
N PRO A 46 1.83 -34.76 -9.85
CA PRO A 46 0.67 -35.12 -10.66
C PRO A 46 0.07 -33.84 -11.25
N ARG A 47 -0.02 -33.80 -12.58
CA ARG A 47 -0.78 -32.75 -13.27
C ARG A 47 -2.25 -33.08 -13.17
N GLY A 48 -3.08 -32.07 -12.92
CA GLY A 48 -4.53 -32.22 -12.97
C GLY A 48 -4.97 -32.72 -14.35
N THR A 49 -6.18 -33.29 -14.40
CA THR A 49 -6.81 -33.73 -15.63
C THR A 49 -6.77 -32.57 -16.63
N GLY A 50 -6.07 -32.72 -17.76
CA GLY A 50 -5.94 -31.67 -18.79
C GLY A 50 -7.25 -31.38 -19.55
N VAL A 51 -8.37 -31.84 -19.00
CA VAL A 51 -9.71 -31.79 -19.57
C VAL A 51 -10.62 -31.07 -18.59
N ARG A 52 -11.60 -30.37 -19.14
CA ARG A 52 -12.59 -29.65 -18.34
C ARG A 52 -13.48 -30.63 -17.57
N GLU A 53 -13.48 -30.54 -16.25
CA GLU A 53 -14.27 -31.42 -15.37
C GLU A 53 -15.72 -30.93 -15.14
N LYS A 54 -16.04 -29.67 -15.51
CA LYS A 54 -17.35 -29.05 -15.27
C LYS A 54 -17.87 -28.36 -16.52
N GLY A 55 -19.18 -28.38 -16.72
CA GLY A 55 -19.82 -27.66 -17.83
C GLY A 55 -19.68 -26.14 -17.69
N LEU A 56 -19.72 -25.43 -18.84
CA LEU A 56 -19.58 -23.98 -18.92
C LEU A 56 -20.58 -23.24 -18.04
N ARG A 57 -21.84 -23.63 -18.10
CA ARG A 57 -22.92 -23.01 -17.31
C ARG A 57 -22.66 -23.11 -15.80
N ALA A 58 -22.26 -24.28 -15.32
CA ALA A 58 -22.02 -24.49 -13.89
C ALA A 58 -20.81 -23.67 -13.40
N GLU A 59 -19.80 -23.51 -14.24
CA GLU A 59 -18.62 -22.71 -13.90
C GLU A 59 -18.95 -21.21 -13.84
N LEU A 60 -19.71 -20.70 -14.82
CA LEU A 60 -20.16 -19.30 -14.83
C LEU A 60 -21.04 -19.00 -13.60
N LEU A 61 -22.04 -19.84 -13.33
CA LEU A 61 -22.89 -19.69 -12.15
C LEU A 61 -22.08 -19.70 -10.85
N LYS A 62 -21.08 -20.57 -10.74
CA LYS A 62 -20.19 -20.60 -9.57
C LYS A 62 -19.38 -19.30 -9.44
N LYS A 63 -18.85 -18.78 -10.54
CA LYS A 63 -18.08 -17.52 -10.56
C LYS A 63 -18.96 -16.34 -10.14
N ASP A 64 -20.17 -16.25 -10.69
CA ASP A 64 -21.13 -15.19 -10.37
C ASP A 64 -21.54 -15.24 -8.90
N LEU A 65 -21.81 -16.43 -8.36
CA LEU A 65 -22.15 -16.62 -6.94
C LEU A 65 -21.00 -16.20 -6.02
N ILE A 66 -19.76 -16.60 -6.34
CA ILE A 66 -18.59 -16.21 -5.54
C ILE A 66 -18.43 -14.69 -5.56
N LYS A 67 -18.60 -14.07 -6.73
CA LYS A 67 -18.51 -12.61 -6.89
C LYS A 67 -19.57 -11.91 -6.04
N SER A 68 -20.83 -12.31 -6.13
CA SER A 68 -21.92 -11.67 -5.37
C SER A 68 -21.71 -11.78 -3.86
N ILE A 69 -21.26 -12.94 -3.37
CA ILE A 69 -20.94 -13.14 -1.95
C ILE A 69 -19.77 -12.24 -1.54
N SER A 70 -18.72 -12.16 -2.35
CA SER A 70 -17.56 -11.33 -2.05
C SER A 70 -17.90 -9.85 -1.96
N GLU A 71 -18.74 -9.35 -2.86
CA GLU A 71 -19.21 -7.96 -2.88
C GLU A 71 -20.06 -7.66 -1.65
N GLN A 72 -20.98 -8.56 -1.29
CA GLN A 72 -21.81 -8.41 -0.10
C GLN A 72 -20.96 -8.39 1.18
N VAL A 73 -20.01 -9.31 1.32
CA VAL A 73 -19.10 -9.36 2.47
C VAL A 73 -18.24 -8.09 2.52
N HIS A 74 -17.71 -7.63 1.38
CA HIS A 74 -16.91 -6.41 1.33
C HIS A 74 -17.71 -5.19 1.75
N ALA A 75 -18.96 -5.06 1.29
CA ALA A 75 -19.85 -3.97 1.67
C ALA A 75 -20.19 -3.97 3.17
N GLN A 76 -20.30 -5.16 3.79
CA GLN A 76 -20.50 -5.29 5.23
C GLN A 76 -19.25 -4.93 6.05
N LEU A 77 -18.07 -5.37 5.58
CA LEU A 77 -16.81 -5.15 6.29
C LEU A 77 -16.22 -3.76 6.08
N THR A 78 -16.58 -3.10 4.98
CA THR A 78 -16.10 -1.75 4.64
C THR A 78 -17.28 -0.79 4.71
N PRO A 79 -17.66 -0.31 5.91
CA PRO A 79 -18.68 0.73 6.01
C PRO A 79 -18.24 1.94 5.20
N GLN A 80 -19.18 2.54 4.47
CA GLN A 80 -18.88 3.74 3.70
C GLN A 80 -18.37 4.82 4.67
N PRO A 81 -17.18 5.41 4.42
CA PRO A 81 -16.67 6.44 5.29
C PRO A 81 -17.69 7.59 5.35
N PRO A 82 -17.87 8.22 6.53
CA PRO A 82 -18.73 9.39 6.62
C PRO A 82 -18.23 10.46 5.64
N ALA A 83 -19.16 11.25 5.11
CA ALA A 83 -18.80 12.36 4.23
C ALA A 83 -17.78 13.27 4.95
N PRO A 84 -16.67 13.64 4.31
CA PRO A 84 -15.67 14.48 4.94
C PRO A 84 -16.30 15.83 5.31
N GLU A 85 -16.05 16.30 6.52
CA GLU A 85 -16.49 17.62 6.95
C GLU A 85 -15.62 18.68 6.28
N LEU A 86 -16.17 19.31 5.23
CA LEU A 86 -15.47 20.34 4.44
C LEU A 86 -15.73 21.77 4.95
N SER A 87 -16.46 21.94 6.05
CA SER A 87 -16.73 23.23 6.66
C SER A 87 -15.74 23.52 7.79
N SER A 88 -15.09 24.68 7.75
CA SER A 88 -14.40 25.19 8.93
C SER A 88 -15.41 25.57 10.00
N VAL A 89 -15.02 25.41 11.27
CA VAL A 89 -15.78 25.84 12.46
C VAL A 89 -16.21 27.30 12.34
N THR A 90 -15.36 28.15 11.76
CA THR A 90 -15.68 29.56 11.52
C THR A 90 -16.84 29.76 10.54
N LYS A 91 -17.00 28.89 9.54
CA LYS A 91 -18.08 28.99 8.54
C LYS A 91 -19.41 28.47 9.08
N THR A 92 -19.41 27.59 10.08
CA THR A 92 -20.62 27.11 10.75
C THR A 92 -21.09 28.10 11.80
N ASP A 93 -20.17 28.62 12.61
CA ASP A 93 -20.50 29.37 13.82
C ASP A 93 -20.79 30.84 13.52
N TYR A 94 -20.14 31.42 12.49
CA TYR A 94 -20.34 32.82 12.08
C TYR A 94 -21.35 32.95 10.94
N LYS A 95 -22.43 32.14 10.96
CA LYS A 95 -23.60 32.30 10.09
C LYS A 95 -24.74 32.99 10.83
N VAL A 96 -24.55 34.26 11.19
CA VAL A 96 -25.68 35.07 11.65
C VAL A 96 -26.59 35.36 10.45
N LYS A 97 -27.68 34.60 10.32
CA LYS A 97 -28.74 34.91 9.36
C LYS A 97 -29.42 36.21 9.80
N GLY A 98 -29.57 37.15 8.88
CA GLY A 98 -30.26 38.42 9.15
C GLY A 98 -29.37 39.54 9.70
N PHE A 99 -28.04 39.37 9.76
CA PHE A 99 -27.16 40.52 9.93
C PHE A 99 -27.36 41.48 8.76
N ARG A 100 -28.02 42.61 9.03
CA ARG A 100 -28.17 43.70 8.10
C ARG A 100 -27.23 44.79 8.57
N GLY A 101 -26.14 45.00 7.83
CA GLY A 101 -25.24 46.13 8.05
C GLY A 101 -25.96 47.44 7.70
N VAL A 102 -26.82 47.91 8.59
CA VAL A 102 -27.45 49.23 8.47
C VAL A 102 -26.45 50.24 8.99
N ARG A 103 -26.00 51.15 8.13
CA ARG A 103 -25.23 52.29 8.60
C ARG A 103 -26.13 53.13 9.51
N PRO A 104 -25.72 53.43 10.76
CA PRO A 104 -26.48 54.35 11.57
C PRO A 104 -26.56 55.69 10.86
N SER A 105 -27.69 56.38 10.97
CA SER A 105 -27.79 57.76 10.52
C SER A 105 -26.76 58.58 11.29
N PRO A 106 -25.93 59.40 10.61
CA PRO A 106 -25.00 60.27 11.30
C PRO A 106 -25.77 61.19 12.25
N SER A 107 -25.30 61.32 13.49
CA SER A 107 -25.91 62.18 14.51
C SER A 107 -25.69 63.67 14.24
N THR A 108 -24.81 63.99 13.30
CA THR A 108 -24.35 65.34 13.01
C THR A 108 -24.03 65.44 11.53
N ASP A 109 -24.34 66.58 10.92
CA ASP A 109 -24.09 66.89 9.50
C ASP A 109 -22.62 67.21 9.21
N ARG A 110 -21.68 66.62 9.95
CA ARG A 110 -20.25 66.88 9.81
C ARG A 110 -19.68 66.01 8.69
N ASP A 111 -19.07 66.65 7.70
CA ASP A 111 -18.33 65.96 6.64
C ASP A 111 -16.83 66.00 6.94
N TYR A 112 -16.26 64.83 7.24
CA TYR A 112 -14.84 64.67 7.58
C TYR A 112 -13.88 65.10 6.46
N ARG A 113 -14.38 65.29 5.23
CA ARG A 113 -13.57 65.74 4.09
C ARG A 113 -13.44 67.26 4.01
N THR A 114 -14.43 67.99 4.54
CA THR A 114 -14.51 69.45 4.46
C THR A 114 -14.30 70.10 5.81
N ASP A 115 -14.72 69.43 6.87
CA ASP A 115 -14.66 69.97 8.22
C ASP A 115 -13.28 69.78 8.81
N GLU A 116 -12.78 70.83 9.45
CA GLU A 116 -11.53 70.75 10.17
C GLU A 116 -11.68 69.84 11.40
N ALA A 117 -10.62 69.10 11.72
CA ALA A 117 -10.60 68.29 12.93
C ALA A 117 -10.81 69.17 14.16
N ILE A 118 -11.82 68.81 14.95
CA ILE A 118 -12.04 69.40 16.26
C ILE A 118 -10.95 68.83 17.17
N THR A 119 -10.00 69.70 17.52
CA THR A 119 -8.90 69.36 18.41
C THR A 119 -9.13 70.01 19.76
N PHE A 120 -8.68 69.32 20.81
CA PHE A 120 -8.67 69.84 22.18
C PHE A 120 -8.12 71.28 22.26
N TRP A 121 -7.07 71.59 21.48
CA TRP A 121 -6.43 72.90 21.44
C TRP A 121 -7.31 74.00 20.84
N LYS A 122 -8.07 73.70 19.78
CA LYS A 122 -9.01 74.65 19.18
C LYS A 122 -10.15 75.00 20.13
N GLU A 123 -10.64 74.03 20.90
CA GLU A 123 -11.76 74.24 21.83
C GLU A 123 -11.36 74.97 23.12
N ASN A 124 -10.09 74.88 23.54
CA ASN A 124 -9.63 75.42 24.82
C ASN A 124 -8.71 76.63 24.69
N PHE A 125 -8.56 77.18 23.48
CA PHE A 125 -7.67 78.33 23.22
C PHE A 125 -7.95 79.52 24.15
N GLU A 126 -9.22 79.86 24.38
CA GLU A 126 -9.62 80.98 25.25
C GLU A 126 -9.39 80.74 26.75
N LYS A 127 -9.29 79.47 27.17
CA LYS A 127 -9.05 79.10 28.58
C LYS A 127 -7.56 78.99 28.92
N ILE A 128 -6.70 79.07 27.90
CA ILE A 128 -5.25 78.91 28.00
C ILE A 128 -4.54 80.28 27.90
N GLN A 129 -5.27 81.40 27.77
CA GLN A 129 -4.74 82.77 27.81
C GLN A 129 -4.78 83.41 29.20
#